data_AF-A0AA37LLS2-F1
#
_entry.id   AF-A0AA37LLS2-F1
#
_cell.length_a   1.000
_cell.length_b   1.000
_cell.length_c   1.000
_cell.angle_alpha   90.00
_cell.angle_beta   90.00
_cell.angle_gamma   90.00
#
_symmetry.space_group_name_H-M   'P 1'
#
loop_
_entity.id
_entity.type
_entity.pdbx_description
1 polymer ?
#
loop_
_entity_poly.entity_id
_entity_poly.type
_entity_poly.pdbx_seq_one_letter_code
_entity_poly.pdbx_strand_id
1 'polypeptide(L)'
;MTATCVSYNPSDIDTQRFWDLDVARNKASLEVPFGFPAKLNSPLAWTGADIESNQSEWRLVLTSEEVAAIDVALKKFEAKYQDLSEITAATFELPVEFSQRLRKLSDHLYNGVGFQIIHGLDPSKYDAKQKITVYAGVSAHVCPQRGFIDVVAKGVVGKPSFDALQTVRR
;
A
#
# COMPACT_ATOMS: atom_id res chain seq x y z
N MET A 1 -2.07 -30.42 3.35
CA MET A 1 -1.44 -29.86 2.15
C MET A 1 -1.33 -28.36 2.34
N THR A 2 -0.13 -27.86 2.60
CA THR A 2 0.13 -26.42 2.81
C THR A 2 0.15 -25.72 1.46
N ALA A 3 -0.85 -24.87 1.18
CA ALA A 3 -0.85 -24.03 -0.01
C ALA A 3 0.24 -22.95 0.15
N THR A 4 1.41 -23.17 -0.45
CA THR A 4 2.43 -22.15 -0.60
C THR A 4 1.94 -21.15 -1.62
N CYS A 5 1.69 -19.91 -1.17
CA CYS A 5 1.45 -18.79 -2.05
C CYS A 5 2.74 -18.55 -2.85
N VAL A 6 2.79 -19.07 -4.08
CA VAL A 6 3.92 -18.81 -4.98
C VAL A 6 3.81 -17.36 -5.40
N SER A 7 4.71 -16.51 -4.92
CA SER A 7 4.84 -15.15 -5.44
C SER A 7 5.11 -15.23 -6.94
N TYR A 8 4.24 -14.64 -7.76
CA TYR A 8 4.49 -14.53 -9.19
C TYR A 8 5.79 -13.78 -9.41
N ASN A 9 6.82 -14.48 -9.88
CA ASN A 9 8.05 -13.88 -10.35
C ASN A 9 8.05 -14.05 -11.88
N PRO A 10 7.86 -12.97 -12.66
CA PRO A 10 7.84 -13.09 -14.11
C PRO A 10 9.18 -13.65 -14.60
N SER A 11 9.13 -14.57 -15.57
CA SER A 11 10.36 -15.03 -16.21
C SER A 11 10.99 -13.90 -17.04
N ASP A 12 12.28 -14.02 -17.38
CA ASP A 12 12.94 -13.04 -18.27
C ASP A 12 12.19 -12.90 -19.60
N ILE A 13 11.66 -14.01 -20.12
CA ILE A 13 10.84 -14.05 -21.35
C ILE A 13 9.54 -13.28 -21.16
N ASP A 14 8.84 -13.45 -20.03
CA ASP A 14 7.59 -12.74 -19.76
C ASP A 14 7.84 -11.24 -19.56
N THR A 15 8.94 -10.89 -18.91
CA THR A 15 9.38 -9.50 -18.73
C THR A 15 9.67 -8.85 -20.07
N GLN A 16 10.43 -9.53 -20.93
CA GLN A 16 10.75 -9.03 -22.26
C GLN A 16 9.52 -8.89 -23.14
N ARG A 17 8.62 -9.90 -23.12
CA ARG A 17 7.31 -9.81 -23.80
C ARG A 17 6.48 -8.62 -23.32
N PHE A 18 6.44 -8.36 -22.02
CA PHE A 18 5.71 -7.21 -21.48
C PHE A 18 6.26 -5.89 -22.04
N TRP A 19 7.57 -5.72 -22.05
CA TRP A 19 8.20 -4.51 -22.58
C TRP A 19 8.07 -4.40 -24.10
N ASP A 20 8.19 -5.50 -24.84
CA ASP A 20 7.97 -5.51 -26.30
C ASP A 20 6.54 -5.11 -26.65
N LEU A 21 5.55 -5.59 -25.89
CA LEU A 21 4.15 -5.20 -26.03
C LEU A 21 3.91 -3.73 -25.68
N ASP A 22 4.59 -3.19 -24.67
CA ASP A 22 4.49 -1.78 -24.31
C ASP A 22 5.12 -0.87 -25.37
N VAL A 23 6.28 -1.25 -25.91
CA VAL A 23 6.94 -0.54 -27.02
C VAL A 23 6.09 -0.58 -28.29
N ALA A 24 5.47 -1.73 -28.59
CA ALA A 24 4.57 -1.90 -29.73
C ALA A 24 3.18 -1.28 -29.52
N ARG A 25 2.81 -0.93 -28.28
CA ARG A 25 1.56 -0.26 -27.97
C ARG A 25 1.60 1.13 -28.61
N ASN A 26 0.65 1.40 -29.51
CA ASN A 26 0.43 2.75 -30.01
C ASN A 26 0.21 3.67 -28.82
N LYS A 27 1.18 4.54 -28.54
CA LYS A 27 1.06 5.55 -27.49
C LYS A 27 -0.13 6.43 -27.88
N ALA A 28 -1.15 6.45 -27.01
CA ALA A 28 -2.35 7.26 -27.24
C ALA A 28 -1.95 8.70 -27.56
N SER A 29 -2.76 9.36 -28.39
CA SER A 29 -2.62 10.80 -28.60
C SER A 29 -2.61 11.51 -27.25
N LEU A 30 -1.73 12.50 -27.11
CA LEU A 30 -1.60 13.32 -25.90
C LEU A 30 -2.82 14.22 -25.64
N GLU A 31 -3.92 14.01 -26.36
CA GLU A 31 -5.16 14.75 -26.23
C GLU A 31 -5.91 14.23 -25.01
N VAL A 32 -5.72 14.94 -23.89
CA VAL A 32 -6.49 14.73 -22.67
C VAL A 32 -7.97 15.07 -22.92
N PRO A 33 -8.93 14.33 -22.32
CA PRO A 33 -10.35 14.64 -22.44
C PRO A 33 -10.67 16.08 -22.00
N PHE A 34 -11.74 16.65 -22.54
CA PHE A 34 -12.21 17.98 -22.17
C PHE A 34 -12.40 18.09 -20.64
N GLY A 35 -11.81 19.12 -20.03
CA GLY A 35 -11.83 19.36 -18.58
C GLY A 35 -10.61 18.84 -17.82
N PHE A 36 -9.71 18.08 -18.45
CA PHE A 36 -8.45 17.66 -17.83
C PHE A 36 -7.28 18.59 -18.19
N PRO A 37 -6.36 18.84 -17.26
CA PRO A 37 -5.21 19.69 -17.54
C PRO A 37 -4.19 18.96 -18.43
N ALA A 38 -3.60 19.68 -19.39
CA ALA A 38 -2.56 19.13 -20.27
C ALA A 38 -1.25 18.80 -19.53
N LYS A 39 -1.02 19.40 -18.35
CA LYS A 39 0.12 19.13 -17.46
C LYS A 39 -0.35 19.13 -16.01
N LEU A 40 0.13 18.17 -15.23
CA LEU A 40 -0.13 18.10 -13.80
C LEU A 40 1.04 18.76 -13.04
N ASN A 41 0.77 19.90 -12.40
CA ASN A 41 1.72 20.56 -11.52
C ASN A 41 1.33 20.24 -10.07
N SER A 42 1.97 19.23 -9.49
CA SER A 42 1.71 18.78 -8.12
C SER A 42 2.99 18.22 -7.51
N PRO A 43 3.21 18.32 -6.18
CA PRO A 43 4.28 17.60 -5.48
C PRO A 43 4.26 16.09 -5.72
N LEU A 44 3.09 15.53 -6.07
CA LEU A 44 2.90 14.12 -6.42
C LEU A 44 3.39 13.78 -7.84
N ALA A 45 3.67 14.79 -8.67
CA ALA A 45 4.11 14.63 -10.06
C ALA A 45 5.62 14.84 -10.15
N TRP A 46 6.38 13.79 -9.85
CA TRP A 46 7.85 13.80 -9.82
C TRP A 46 8.45 12.85 -10.85
N THR A 47 9.71 13.10 -11.21
CA THR A 47 10.57 12.20 -11.99
C THR A 47 11.56 11.47 -11.08
N GLY A 48 12.22 10.42 -11.58
CA GLY A 48 13.23 9.71 -10.79
C GLY A 48 14.36 10.61 -10.30
N ALA A 49 14.78 11.59 -11.11
CA ALA A 49 15.82 12.55 -10.75
C ALA A 49 15.41 13.48 -9.59
N ASP A 50 14.13 13.86 -9.51
CA ASP A 50 13.61 14.70 -8.42
C ASP A 50 13.64 13.95 -7.09
N ILE A 51 13.36 12.65 -7.11
CA ILE A 51 13.38 11.78 -5.92
C ILE A 51 14.79 11.47 -5.45
N GLU A 52 15.72 11.25 -6.39
CA GLU A 52 17.12 10.98 -6.08
C GLU A 52 17.82 12.19 -5.44
N SER A 53 17.46 13.40 -5.87
CA SER A 53 18.02 14.64 -5.31
C SER A 53 17.44 14.98 -3.93
N ASN A 54 16.18 14.64 -3.65
CA ASN A 54 15.46 15.02 -2.43
C ASN A 54 15.19 13.84 -1.47
N GLN A 55 16.20 13.01 -1.20
CA GLN A 55 16.03 11.80 -0.39
C GLN A 55 15.49 12.04 1.02
N SER A 56 15.78 13.21 1.62
CA SER A 56 15.32 13.56 2.96
C SER A 56 13.81 13.73 3.08
N GLU A 57 13.09 13.94 1.97
CA GLU A 57 11.64 14.12 1.98
C GLU A 57 10.91 12.80 2.24
N TRP A 58 11.30 11.73 1.55
CA TRP A 58 10.63 10.42 1.63
C TRP A 58 11.35 9.42 2.55
N ARG A 59 12.58 9.69 2.99
CA ARG A 59 13.34 8.78 3.87
C ARG A 59 13.17 9.14 5.34
N LEU A 60 12.52 8.26 6.10
CA LEU A 60 12.46 8.35 7.55
C LEU A 60 13.34 7.27 8.18
N VAL A 61 14.22 7.66 9.10
CA VAL A 61 15.00 6.74 9.93
C VAL A 61 14.45 6.80 11.35
N LEU A 62 14.12 5.63 11.90
CA LEU A 62 13.70 5.46 13.28
C LEU A 62 14.92 5.54 14.20
N THR A 63 14.75 6.26 15.30
CA THR A 63 15.74 6.29 16.38
C THR A 63 15.68 5.00 17.19
N SER A 64 16.75 4.70 17.94
CA SER A 64 16.76 3.54 18.85
C SER A 64 15.65 3.60 19.91
N GLU A 65 15.26 4.80 20.34
CA GLU A 65 14.17 5.02 21.30
C GLU A 65 12.82 4.68 20.69
N GLU A 66 12.57 5.08 19.44
CA GLU A 66 11.34 4.74 18.72
C GLU A 66 11.24 3.25 18.44
N VAL A 67 12.35 2.59 18.10
CA VAL A 67 12.38 1.12 17.94
C VAL A 67 12.07 0.44 19.27
N ALA A 68 12.67 0.87 20.37
CA ALA A 68 12.35 0.34 21.70
C ALA A 68 10.88 0.57 22.09
N ALA A 69 10.31 1.71 21.71
CA ALA A 69 8.89 2.00 21.93
C ALA A 69 7.98 1.05 21.14
N ILE A 70 8.34 0.70 19.89
CA ILE A 70 7.65 -0.31 19.09
C ILE A 70 7.71 -1.68 19.76
N ASP A 71 8.87 -2.07 20.29
CA ASP A 71 9.04 -3.36 20.99
C ASP A 71 8.18 -3.44 22.26
N VAL A 72 8.06 -2.33 23.00
CA VAL A 72 7.18 -2.24 24.17
C VAL A 72 5.71 -2.32 23.77
N ALA A 73 5.31 -1.61 22.71
CA ALA A 73 3.94 -1.64 22.19
C ALA A 73 3.55 -3.05 21.70
N LEU A 74 4.46 -3.73 21.00
CA LEU A 74 4.29 -5.11 20.56
C LEU A 74 4.01 -6.05 21.75
N LYS A 75 4.85 -6.00 22.79
CA LYS A 75 4.68 -6.84 23.99
C LYS A 75 3.35 -6.57 24.70
N LYS A 76 2.95 -5.29 24.82
CA LYS A 76 1.66 -4.91 25.41
C LYS A 76 0.48 -5.44 24.59
N PHE A 77 0.57 -5.35 23.26
CA PHE A 77 -0.47 -5.84 22.38
C PHE A 77 -0.62 -7.36 22.50
N GLU A 78 0.48 -8.11 22.43
CA GLU A 78 0.47 -9.58 22.54
C GLU A 78 -0.02 -10.08 23.90
N ALA A 79 0.19 -9.31 24.96
CA ALA A 79 -0.30 -9.65 26.30
C ALA A 79 -1.82 -9.50 26.44
N LYS A 80 -2.45 -8.65 25.64
CA LYS A 80 -3.87 -8.27 25.78
C LYS A 80 -4.76 -8.78 24.64
N TYR A 81 -4.21 -8.93 23.45
CA TYR A 81 -4.94 -9.23 22.22
C TYR A 81 -4.34 -10.44 21.51
N GLN A 82 -5.21 -11.33 21.02
CA GLN A 82 -4.79 -12.56 20.35
C GLN A 82 -4.90 -12.47 18.82
N ASP A 83 -5.87 -11.70 18.33
CA ASP A 83 -6.17 -11.51 16.91
C ASP A 83 -5.52 -10.24 16.35
N LEU A 84 -4.98 -10.33 15.12
CA LEU A 84 -4.39 -9.22 14.37
C LEU A 84 -5.45 -8.22 13.89
N SER A 85 -6.72 -8.63 13.82
CA SER A 85 -7.84 -7.75 13.47
C SER A 85 -8.06 -6.63 14.49
N GLU A 86 -7.64 -6.83 15.74
CA GLU A 86 -7.76 -5.88 16.84
C GLU A 86 -6.72 -4.75 16.78
N ILE A 87 -5.80 -4.77 15.82
CA ILE A 87 -4.73 -3.77 15.70
C ILE A 87 -5.30 -2.44 15.19
N THR A 88 -5.26 -1.44 16.06
CA THR A 88 -5.63 -0.05 15.79
C THR A 88 -4.60 0.86 16.46
N ALA A 89 -4.60 2.17 16.14
CA ALA A 89 -3.74 3.14 16.82
C ALA A 89 -4.04 3.25 18.32
N ALA A 90 -5.22 2.82 18.78
CA ALA A 90 -5.59 2.82 20.19
C ALA A 90 -5.14 1.55 20.93
N THR A 91 -5.07 0.41 20.24
CA THR A 91 -4.63 -0.87 20.83
C THR A 91 -3.12 -1.08 20.75
N PHE A 92 -2.47 -0.50 19.74
CA PHE A 92 -1.02 -0.48 19.60
C PHE A 92 -0.46 0.84 20.14
N GLU A 93 -0.36 0.96 21.47
CA GLU A 93 -0.01 2.23 22.12
C GLU A 93 1.45 2.65 21.87
N LEU A 94 1.66 3.74 21.12
CA LEU A 94 2.96 4.40 20.97
C LEU A 94 3.03 5.69 21.80
N PRO A 95 4.25 6.16 22.16
CA PRO A 95 4.43 7.49 22.76
C PRO A 95 3.79 8.58 21.89
N VAL A 96 3.21 9.58 22.55
CA VAL A 96 2.42 10.64 21.89
C VAL A 96 3.23 11.35 20.81
N GLU A 97 4.49 11.70 21.11
CA GLU A 97 5.38 12.39 20.17
C GLU A 97 5.66 11.53 18.92
N PHE A 98 5.89 10.23 19.10
CA PHE A 98 6.14 9.33 17.99
C PHE A 98 4.88 9.10 17.15
N SER A 99 3.73 8.91 17.79
CA SER A 99 2.44 8.82 17.08
C SER A 99 2.16 10.10 16.28
N GLN A 100 2.47 11.29 16.82
CA GLN A 100 2.32 12.55 16.09
C GLN A 100 3.28 12.66 14.91
N ARG A 101 4.53 12.18 15.07
CA ARG A 101 5.49 12.11 13.96
C ARG A 101 4.98 11.20 12.84
N LEU A 102 4.45 10.03 13.16
CA LEU A 102 3.83 9.12 12.18
C LEU A 102 2.57 9.74 11.52
N ARG A 103 1.77 10.49 12.28
CA ARG A 103 0.61 11.20 11.74
C ARG A 103 1.00 12.24 10.69
N LYS A 104 2.06 13.01 10.94
CA LYS A 104 2.62 14.00 9.99
C LYS A 104 3.09 13.35 8.69
N LEU A 105 3.56 12.09 8.73
CA LEU A 105 3.92 11.37 7.50
C LEU A 105 2.73 11.20 6.60
N SER A 106 1.55 10.91 7.14
CA SER A 106 0.38 10.78 6.30
C SER A 106 -0.02 12.09 5.63
N ASP A 107 0.21 13.24 6.25
CA ASP A 107 -0.02 14.53 5.58
C ASP A 107 0.94 14.70 4.38
N HIS A 108 2.18 14.22 4.53
CA HIS A 108 3.16 14.18 3.44
C HIS A 108 2.78 13.18 2.34
N LEU A 109 2.10 12.07 2.67
CA LEU A 109 1.58 11.14 1.66
C LEU A 109 0.49 11.77 0.78
N TYR A 110 -0.34 12.68 1.30
CA TYR A 110 -1.39 13.29 0.50
C TYR A 110 -0.97 14.60 -0.18
N ASN A 111 -0.07 15.36 0.44
CA ASN A 111 0.29 16.70 -0.03
C ASN A 111 1.76 16.83 -0.51
N GLY A 112 2.56 15.79 -0.34
CA GLY A 112 3.98 15.75 -0.72
C GLY A 112 4.23 14.78 -1.86
N VAL A 113 5.30 13.98 -1.73
CA VAL A 113 5.79 13.08 -2.77
C VAL A 113 4.86 11.88 -3.02
N GLY A 114 4.03 11.52 -2.03
CA GLY A 114 3.08 10.42 -2.16
C GLY A 114 3.55 9.07 -1.64
N PHE A 115 4.79 8.98 -1.16
CA PHE A 115 5.33 7.79 -0.51
C PHE A 115 6.35 8.14 0.57
N GLN A 116 6.56 7.21 1.50
CA GLN A 116 7.59 7.31 2.53
C GLN A 116 8.21 5.94 2.76
N ILE A 117 9.52 5.89 3.02
CA ILE A 117 10.22 4.67 3.41
C ILE A 117 10.75 4.84 4.84
N ILE A 118 10.25 3.99 5.73
CA ILE A 118 10.65 3.93 7.14
C ILE A 118 11.75 2.89 7.32
N HIS A 119 12.90 3.31 7.83
CA HIS A 119 14.07 2.48 8.12
C HIS A 119 14.32 2.36 9.62
N GLY A 120 15.04 1.32 10.04
CA GLY A 120 15.55 1.16 11.42
C GLY A 120 15.04 -0.07 12.15
N LEU A 121 14.07 -0.80 11.58
CA LEU A 121 13.61 -2.08 12.13
C LEU A 121 14.46 -3.24 11.58
N ASP A 122 14.90 -4.12 12.47
CA ASP A 122 15.60 -5.35 12.11
C ASP A 122 14.60 -6.52 12.09
N PRO A 123 14.23 -7.05 10.90
CA PRO A 123 13.25 -8.13 10.78
C PRO A 123 13.72 -9.45 11.39
N SER A 124 15.00 -9.61 11.70
CA SER A 124 15.54 -10.84 12.31
C SER A 124 15.13 -10.99 13.78
N LYS A 125 14.75 -9.89 14.44
CA LYS A 125 14.36 -9.85 15.86
C LYS A 125 12.91 -10.24 16.12
N TYR A 126 12.11 -10.41 15.07
CA TYR A 126 10.68 -10.64 15.15
C TYR A 126 10.33 -11.99 14.51
N ASP A 127 9.37 -12.71 15.09
CA ASP A 127 8.76 -13.85 14.44
C ASP A 127 7.81 -13.43 13.29
N ALA A 128 7.24 -14.39 12.56
CA ALA A 128 6.36 -14.09 11.43
C ALA A 128 5.09 -13.30 11.83
N LYS A 129 4.48 -13.62 12.99
CA LYS A 129 3.30 -12.93 13.49
C LYS A 129 3.66 -11.53 13.96
N GLN A 130 4.74 -11.40 14.72
CA GLN A 130 5.28 -10.14 15.23
C GLN A 130 5.62 -9.15 14.12
N LYS A 131 6.21 -9.62 13.01
CA LYS A 131 6.46 -8.77 11.82
C LYS A 131 5.18 -8.13 11.31
N ILE A 132 4.11 -8.92 11.20
CA ILE A 132 2.81 -8.45 10.75
C ILE A 132 2.20 -7.50 11.79
N THR A 133 2.29 -7.84 13.08
CA THR A 133 1.79 -7.01 14.17
C THR A 133 2.47 -5.65 14.20
N VAL A 134 3.80 -5.60 14.09
CA VAL A 134 4.58 -4.35 14.06
C VAL A 134 4.23 -3.52 12.82
N TYR A 135 4.21 -4.15 11.64
CA TYR A 135 3.83 -3.47 10.41
C TYR A 135 2.41 -2.87 10.49
N ALA A 136 1.45 -3.66 10.95
CA ALA A 136 0.08 -3.24 11.16
C ALA A 136 -0.02 -2.14 12.23
N GLY A 137 0.66 -2.30 13.36
CA GLY A 137 0.68 -1.33 14.46
C GLY A 137 1.17 0.03 13.99
N VAL A 138 2.36 0.08 13.39
CA VAL A 138 2.95 1.33 12.87
C VAL A 138 2.06 1.94 11.77
N SER A 139 1.57 1.14 10.82
CA SER A 139 0.69 1.63 9.76
C SER A 139 -0.64 2.17 10.29
N ALA A 140 -1.16 1.68 11.42
CA ALA A 140 -2.39 2.20 12.03
C ALA A 140 -2.25 3.66 12.51
N HIS A 141 -1.04 4.09 12.93
CA HIS A 141 -0.79 5.49 13.30
C HIS A 141 -0.65 6.41 12.09
N VAL A 142 -0.19 5.87 10.95
CA VAL A 142 -0.09 6.62 9.69
C VAL A 142 -1.47 6.70 9.04
N CYS A 143 -2.12 5.56 8.81
CA CYS A 143 -3.42 5.44 8.16
C CYS A 143 -4.33 4.55 9.02
N PRO A 144 -5.24 5.14 9.82
CA PRO A 144 -6.09 4.38 10.74
C PRO A 144 -7.16 3.56 10.00
N GLN A 145 -7.56 3.99 8.81
CA GLN A 145 -8.49 3.26 7.96
C GLN A 145 -7.73 2.32 7.03
N ARG A 146 -8.21 1.08 6.92
CA ARG A 146 -7.66 0.06 6.03
C ARG A 146 -8.74 -0.38 5.06
N GLY A 147 -8.35 -0.55 3.80
CA GLY A 147 -9.20 -1.25 2.84
C GLY A 147 -9.29 -2.72 3.22
N PHE A 148 -10.49 -3.27 3.16
CA PHE A 148 -10.67 -4.72 3.10
C PHE A 148 -11.10 -5.04 1.66
N ILE A 149 -10.56 -6.12 1.11
CA ILE A 149 -11.14 -6.69 -0.10
C ILE A 149 -12.30 -7.55 0.37
N ASP A 150 -13.51 -7.22 -0.08
CA ASP A 150 -14.65 -8.11 0.08
C ASP A 150 -14.38 -9.38 -0.74
N VAL A 151 -14.06 -10.48 -0.06
CA VAL A 151 -13.90 -11.79 -0.70
C VAL A 151 -15.21 -12.57 -0.58
N VAL A 152 -16.35 -11.95 -0.89
CA VAL A 152 -17.53 -12.68 -1.37
C VAL A 152 -17.40 -12.83 -2.88
N ALA A 153 -16.36 -13.53 -3.34
CA ALA A 153 -16.33 -14.08 -4.69
C ALA A 153 -17.20 -15.35 -4.72
N LYS A 154 -18.52 -15.21 -4.57
CA LYS A 154 -19.44 -16.20 -5.13
C LYS A 154 -19.39 -15.94 -6.64
N GLY A 155 -18.91 -16.93 -7.40
CA GLY A 155 -18.63 -16.82 -8.83
C GLY A 155 -19.77 -16.21 -9.65
N VAL A 156 -19.45 -15.82 -10.89
CA VAL A 156 -20.33 -15.15 -11.86
C VAL A 156 -21.76 -15.69 -11.79
N VAL A 157 -22.65 -14.94 -11.12
CA VAL A 157 -24.09 -15.18 -11.18
C VAL A 157 -24.54 -14.66 -12.55
N GLY A 158 -24.67 -15.59 -13.49
CA GLY A 158 -25.25 -15.34 -14.81
C GLY A 158 -24.25 -15.48 -15.95
N LYS A 159 -24.28 -16.64 -16.63
CA LYS A 159 -24.04 -16.63 -18.08
C LYS A 159 -25.07 -15.67 -18.68
N PRO A 160 -24.71 -14.70 -19.53
CA PRO A 160 -25.71 -14.00 -20.31
C PRO A 160 -26.31 -15.02 -21.29
N SER A 161 -27.55 -15.46 -21.03
CA SER A 161 -28.36 -16.12 -22.05
C SER A 161 -28.70 -15.08 -23.11
N PHE A 162 -28.10 -15.22 -24.28
CA PHE A 162 -28.31 -14.38 -25.47
C PHE A 162 -29.67 -14.67 -26.13
N ASP A 163 -30.77 -14.63 -25.37
CA ASP A 163 -32.09 -15.09 -25.83
C ASP A 163 -33.25 -14.12 -25.53
N ALA A 164 -32.98 -12.81 -25.48
CA ALA A 164 -34.04 -11.82 -25.22
C ALA A 164 -33.92 -10.53 -26.06
N LEU A 165 -33.55 -10.64 -27.34
CA LEU A 165 -33.66 -9.52 -28.29
C LEU A 165 -34.41 -9.90 -29.57
N GLN A 166 -35.54 -10.59 -29.42
CA GLN A 166 -36.61 -10.53 -30.41
C GLN A 166 -37.95 -10.32 -29.72
N THR A 167 -38.74 -9.41 -30.29
CA THR A 167 -40.15 -9.10 -29.97
C THR A 167 -40.36 -7.95 -28.99
N VAL A 168 -40.41 -6.71 -29.51
CA VAL A 168 -41.68 -5.97 -29.64
C VAL A 168 -41.58 -5.04 -30.84
N ARG A 169 -42.28 -5.40 -31.93
CA ARG A 169 -42.76 -4.44 -32.91
C ARG A 169 -43.79 -3.54 -32.24
N ARG A 170 -43.69 -2.24 -32.43
CA ARG A 170 -44.75 -1.39 -33.01
C ARG A 170 -44.11 -0.22 -33.72
#